data_AF-A0A920GKX0-F1
#
_entry.id   AF-A0A920GKX0-F1
#
_cell.length_a   1.000
_cell.length_b   1.000
_cell.length_c   1.000
_cell.angle_alpha   90.00
_cell.angle_beta   90.00
_cell.angle_gamma   90.00
#
_symmetry.space_group_name_H-M   'P 1'
#
loop_
_entity.id
_entity.type
_entity.pdbx_description
1 polymer ?
#
loop_
_entity_poly.entity_id
_entity_poly.type
_entity_poly.pdbx_seq_one_letter_code
_entity_poly.pdbx_strand_id
1 'polypeptide(L)'
;MAILGKIREKSIVLILVIGMALFAFVISGVFDGAGTISQEPVAIVGDEEITIEQFSRRVDAVERNTGMSNVQAANTVWNQILTEYSFNQLRESLVLKWVEVMLKILLPIPWI
;
A
#
# COMPACT_ATOMS: atom_id res chain seq x y z
N MET A 1 -26.97 57.49 -13.52
CA MET A 1 -26.58 56.32 -14.35
C MET A 1 -25.43 55.58 -13.65
N ALA A 2 -25.31 54.25 -13.81
CA ALA A 2 -24.26 53.35 -13.23
C ALA A 2 -24.65 52.46 -12.02
N ILE A 3 -25.91 52.05 -11.87
CA ILE A 3 -26.29 50.99 -10.91
C ILE A 3 -26.27 49.58 -11.56
N LEU A 4 -26.55 49.48 -12.87
CA LEU A 4 -26.54 48.19 -13.57
C LEU A 4 -25.15 47.53 -13.68
N GLY A 5 -24.08 48.32 -13.81
CA GLY A 5 -22.70 47.80 -13.87
C GLY A 5 -22.25 47.13 -12.56
N LYS A 6 -22.65 47.70 -11.42
CA LYS A 6 -22.33 47.19 -10.08
C LYS A 6 -23.01 45.85 -9.78
N ILE A 7 -24.14 45.56 -10.43
CA ILE A 7 -24.84 44.27 -10.36
C ILE A 7 -24.13 43.22 -11.22
N ARG A 8 -23.71 43.57 -12.44
CA ARG A 8 -22.93 42.66 -13.30
C ARG A 8 -21.63 42.22 -12.65
N GLU A 9 -20.93 43.15 -12.01
CA GLU A 9 -19.67 42.89 -11.30
C GLU A 9 -19.84 41.92 -10.12
N LYS A 10 -20.95 42.03 -9.38
CA LYS A 10 -21.25 41.13 -8.26
C LYS A 10 -21.75 39.76 -8.71
N SER A 11 -22.50 39.69 -9.81
CA SER A 11 -22.98 38.41 -10.38
C SER A 11 -21.87 37.55 -10.96
N ILE A 12 -20.78 38.15 -11.47
CA ILE A 12 -19.68 37.39 -12.07
C ILE A 12 -18.91 36.57 -11.03
N VAL A 13 -18.73 37.14 -9.83
CA VAL A 13 -18.11 36.45 -8.69
C VAL A 13 -18.98 35.27 -8.27
N LEU A 14 -20.30 35.44 -8.24
CA LEU A 14 -21.23 34.38 -7.86
C LEU A 14 -21.23 33.20 -8.84
N ILE A 15 -21.19 33.48 -10.16
CA ILE A 15 -21.11 32.44 -11.20
C ILE A 15 -19.80 31.65 -11.06
N LEU A 16 -18.69 32.33 -10.77
CA LEU A 16 -17.38 31.70 -10.59
C LEU A 16 -17.38 30.74 -9.40
N VAL A 17 -17.94 31.13 -8.25
CA VAL A 17 -18.01 30.26 -7.05
C VAL A 17 -18.82 28.99 -7.31
N ILE A 18 -19.97 29.11 -7.97
CA ILE A 18 -20.82 27.94 -8.30
C ILE A 18 -20.11 27.05 -9.32
N GLY A 19 -19.48 27.64 -10.33
CA GLY A 19 -18.68 26.91 -11.33
C GLY A 19 -17.52 26.14 -10.69
N MET A 20 -16.80 26.75 -9.75
CA MET A 20 -15.73 26.09 -9.00
C MET A 20 -16.26 24.97 -8.10
N ALA A 21 -17.41 25.16 -7.44
CA ALA A 21 -18.03 24.12 -6.63
C ALA A 21 -18.48 22.90 -7.45
N LEU A 22 -19.10 23.13 -8.62
CA LEU A 22 -19.50 22.05 -9.52
C LEU A 22 -18.30 21.30 -10.10
N PHE A 23 -17.24 22.03 -10.48
CA PHE A 23 -16.02 21.42 -10.99
C PHE A 23 -15.32 20.57 -9.92
N ALA A 24 -15.23 21.07 -8.68
CA ALA A 24 -14.70 20.32 -7.55
C ALA A 24 -15.54 19.07 -7.23
N PHE A 25 -16.87 19.15 -7.32
CA PHE A 25 -17.75 17.99 -7.11
C PHE A 25 -17.57 16.92 -8.20
N VAL A 26 -17.45 17.31 -9.48
CA VAL A 26 -17.21 16.37 -10.58
C VAL A 26 -15.85 15.66 -10.41
N ILE A 27 -14.83 16.41 -10.03
CA ILE A 27 -13.49 15.86 -9.78
C ILE A 27 -13.47 14.97 -8.53
N SER A 28 -14.08 15.42 -7.42
CA SER A 28 -14.25 14.62 -6.20
C SER A 28 -14.97 13.32 -6.49
N GLY A 29 -16.07 13.36 -7.25
CA GLY A 29 -16.84 12.15 -7.59
C GLY A 29 -16.08 11.14 -8.44
N VAL A 30 -15.18 11.59 -9.32
CA VAL A 30 -14.29 10.70 -10.10
C VAL A 30 -13.20 10.09 -9.21
N PHE A 31 -12.66 10.86 -8.26
CA PHE A 31 -11.66 10.35 -7.31
C PHE A 31 -12.28 9.54 -6.16
N ASP A 32 -13.53 9.77 -5.78
CA ASP A 32 -14.26 9.01 -4.76
C ASP A 32 -14.68 7.63 -5.29
N GLY A 33 -14.92 7.49 -6.60
CA GLY A 33 -15.04 6.19 -7.27
C GLY A 33 -13.70 5.46 -7.44
N ALA A 34 -12.60 6.21 -7.34
CA ALA A 34 -11.25 5.71 -7.14
C ALA A 34 -10.81 5.85 -5.68
N GLY A 35 -11.77 5.78 -4.74
CA GLY A 35 -11.45 5.34 -3.40
C GLY A 35 -10.71 4.04 -3.60
N THR A 36 -9.39 4.08 -3.41
CA THR A 36 -8.57 2.90 -3.22
C THR A 36 -9.37 2.08 -2.23
N ILE A 37 -10.06 1.06 -2.73
CA ILE A 37 -10.39 -0.08 -1.91
C ILE A 37 -9.00 -0.57 -1.58
N SER A 38 -8.43 -0.03 -0.50
CA SER A 38 -7.31 -0.62 0.18
C SER A 38 -7.92 -1.93 0.60
N GLN A 39 -7.83 -2.93 -0.28
CA GLN A 39 -8.02 -4.31 0.10
C GLN A 39 -6.99 -4.46 1.20
N GLU A 40 -7.45 -4.35 2.45
CA GLU A 40 -6.59 -4.49 3.60
C GLU A 40 -5.76 -5.75 3.35
N PRO A 41 -4.43 -5.65 3.34
CA PRO A 41 -3.59 -6.79 3.02
C PRO A 41 -3.97 -7.93 3.97
N VAL A 42 -4.10 -9.16 3.44
CA VAL A 42 -4.44 -10.35 4.25
C VAL A 42 -3.41 -10.53 5.35
N ALA A 43 -2.17 -10.10 5.08
CA ALA A 43 -1.12 -9.99 6.06
C ALA A 43 -0.01 -9.03 5.63
N ILE A 44 0.63 -8.44 6.64
CA ILE A 44 1.92 -7.77 6.52
C ILE A 44 2.92 -8.70 7.19
N VAL A 45 3.91 -9.18 6.43
CA VAL A 45 4.95 -10.06 6.98
C VAL A 45 6.31 -9.37 6.80
N GLY A 46 6.81 -8.76 7.88
CA GLY A 46 7.95 -7.84 7.79
C GLY A 46 7.54 -6.52 7.11
N ASP A 47 8.22 -6.17 6.03
CA ASP A 47 7.95 -4.97 5.21
C ASP A 47 7.19 -5.27 3.90
N GLU A 48 6.80 -6.54 3.65
CA GLU A 48 6.05 -6.90 2.45
C GLU A 48 4.55 -7.07 2.75
N GLU A 49 3.74 -6.33 2.00
CA GLU A 49 2.28 -6.38 2.07
C GLU A 49 1.74 -7.44 1.10
N ILE A 50 1.07 -8.46 1.64
CA ILE A 50 0.43 -9.50 0.83
C ILE A 50 -1.02 -9.13 0.62
N THR A 51 -1.33 -8.71 -0.60
CA THR A 51 -2.70 -8.37 -1.00
C THR A 51 -3.60 -9.61 -1.03
N ILE A 52 -4.90 -9.41 -0.80
CA ILE A 52 -5.93 -10.46 -0.90
C ILE A 52 -5.85 -11.18 -2.25
N GLU A 53 -5.60 -10.42 -3.32
CA GLU A 53 -5.53 -10.97 -4.67
C GLU A 53 -4.30 -11.85 -4.91
N GLN A 54 -3.14 -11.49 -4.34
CA GLN A 54 -1.94 -12.34 -4.41
C GLN A 54 -2.13 -13.61 -3.59
N PHE A 55 -2.73 -13.50 -2.40
CA PHE A 55 -3.02 -14.64 -1.55
C PHE A 55 -4.00 -15.59 -2.24
N SER A 56 -5.14 -15.09 -2.73
CA SER A 56 -6.15 -15.91 -3.40
C SER A 56 -5.59 -16.61 -4.64
N ARG A 57 -4.81 -15.93 -5.47
CA ARG A 57 -4.14 -16.55 -6.63
C ARG A 57 -3.23 -17.71 -6.23
N ARG A 58 -2.47 -17.58 -5.13
CA ARG A 58 -1.61 -18.65 -4.62
C ARG A 58 -2.43 -19.81 -4.06
N VAL A 59 -3.51 -19.53 -3.33
CA VAL A 59 -4.44 -20.54 -2.80
C VAL A 59 -5.11 -21.32 -3.94
N ASP A 60 -5.63 -20.63 -4.94
CA ASP A 60 -6.25 -21.25 -6.12
C ASP A 60 -5.27 -22.16 -6.87
N ALA A 61 -4.00 -21.76 -6.97
CA ALA A 61 -2.95 -22.59 -7.59
C ALA A 61 -2.71 -23.87 -6.79
N VAL A 62 -2.61 -23.79 -5.46
CA VAL A 62 -2.43 -24.97 -4.59
C VAL A 62 -3.67 -25.86 -4.61
N GLU A 63 -4.86 -25.27 -4.55
CA GLU A 63 -6.13 -25.99 -4.63
C GLU A 63 -6.24 -26.79 -5.94
N ARG A 64 -5.92 -26.16 -7.09
CA ARG A 64 -5.95 -26.80 -8.40
C ARG A 64 -4.89 -27.89 -8.57
N ASN A 65 -3.68 -27.68 -8.05
CA ASN A 65 -2.57 -28.61 -8.25
C ASN A 65 -2.65 -29.83 -7.31
N THR A 66 -3.25 -29.67 -6.13
CA THR A 66 -3.19 -30.68 -5.08
C THR A 66 -4.56 -31.29 -4.76
N GLY A 67 -5.65 -30.73 -5.29
CA GLY A 67 -7.02 -31.20 -5.03
C GLY A 67 -7.45 -31.06 -3.57
N MET A 68 -6.73 -30.25 -2.79
CA MET A 68 -6.99 -30.00 -1.37
C MET A 68 -8.19 -29.07 -1.19
N SER A 69 -8.86 -29.13 -0.03
CA SER A 69 -9.92 -28.16 0.26
C SER A 69 -9.35 -26.75 0.37
N ASN A 70 -10.15 -25.74 0.00
CA ASN A 70 -9.76 -24.33 0.01
C ASN A 70 -9.09 -23.90 1.33
N VAL A 71 -9.62 -24.34 2.48
CA VAL A 71 -9.06 -24.05 3.82
C VAL A 71 -7.70 -24.72 4.04
N GLN A 72 -7.50 -25.93 3.54
CA GLN A 72 -6.21 -26.62 3.64
C GLN A 72 -5.16 -25.96 2.73
N ALA A 73 -5.54 -25.62 1.50
CA ALA A 73 -4.69 -24.89 0.56
C ALA A 73 -4.28 -23.51 1.13
N ALA A 74 -5.21 -22.78 1.74
CA ALA A 74 -4.94 -21.51 2.41
C ALA A 74 -3.90 -21.66 3.53
N ASN A 75 -4.04 -22.68 4.39
CA ASN A 75 -3.07 -22.95 5.46
C ASN A 75 -1.69 -23.32 4.91
N THR A 76 -1.62 -24.08 3.82
CA THR A 76 -0.34 -24.41 3.18
C THR A 76 0.36 -23.17 2.63
N VAL A 77 -0.36 -22.31 1.91
CA VAL A 77 0.17 -21.04 1.39
C VAL A 77 0.62 -20.11 2.52
N TRP A 78 -0.16 -20.06 3.60
CA TRP A 78 0.18 -19.27 4.79
C TRP A 78 1.50 -19.71 5.44
N ASN A 79 1.69 -21.01 5.64
CA ASN A 79 2.92 -21.54 6.21
C ASN A 79 4.15 -21.34 5.31
N GLN A 80 3.96 -21.41 3.99
CA GLN A 80 5.02 -21.10 3.02
C GLN A 80 5.49 -19.65 3.14
N ILE A 81 4.53 -18.72 3.13
CA ILE A 81 4.74 -17.29 3.35
C ILE A 81 5.55 -17.08 4.64
N LEU A 82 5.04 -17.56 5.78
CA LEU A 82 5.70 -17.36 7.08
C LEU A 82 7.14 -17.91 7.11
N THR A 83 7.39 -19.05 6.48
CA THR A 83 8.72 -19.67 6.44
C THR A 83 9.69 -18.85 5.58
N GLU A 84 9.24 -18.33 4.44
CA GLU A 84 10.05 -17.50 3.55
C GLU A 84 10.47 -16.18 4.23
N TYR A 85 9.54 -15.49 4.87
CA TYR A 85 9.84 -14.22 5.53
C TYR A 85 10.72 -14.39 6.78
N SER A 86 10.42 -15.37 7.63
CA SER A 86 11.24 -15.60 8.83
C SER A 86 12.68 -15.96 8.47
N PHE A 87 12.88 -16.75 7.41
CA PHE A 87 14.22 -17.09 6.93
C PHE A 87 14.97 -15.86 6.37
N ASN A 88 14.30 -15.03 5.55
CA ASN A 88 14.92 -13.85 4.96
C ASN A 88 15.30 -12.81 6.02
N GLN A 89 14.43 -12.54 6.99
CA GLN A 89 14.72 -11.64 8.12
C GLN A 89 15.91 -12.13 8.94
N LEU A 90 15.95 -13.43 9.25
CA LEU A 90 17.08 -14.03 9.97
C LEU A 90 18.39 -13.85 9.17
N ARG A 91 18.38 -14.13 7.87
CA ARG A 91 19.55 -13.97 7.00
C ARG A 91 20.08 -12.54 7.00
N GLU A 92 19.21 -11.55 6.80
CA GLU A 92 19.62 -10.14 6.76
C GLU A 92 20.20 -9.68 8.11
N SER A 93 19.53 -10.03 9.21
CA SER A 93 20.03 -9.70 10.55
C SER A 93 21.40 -10.32 10.84
N LEU A 94 21.65 -11.55 10.35
CA LEU A 94 22.93 -12.21 10.48
C LEU A 94 24.00 -11.52 9.62
N VAL A 95 23.70 -11.19 8.37
CA VAL A 95 24.63 -10.47 7.47
C VAL A 95 25.05 -9.15 8.10
N LEU A 96 24.12 -8.36 8.63
CA LEU A 96 24.42 -7.09 9.29
C LEU A 96 25.32 -7.29 10.52
N LYS A 97 25.04 -8.29 11.36
CA LYS A 97 25.89 -8.65 12.50
C LYS A 97 27.30 -9.06 12.06
N TRP A 98 27.42 -9.87 11.02
CA TRP A 98 28.71 -10.27 10.48
C TRP A 98 29.50 -9.07 9.94
N VAL A 99 28.84 -8.16 9.21
CA VAL A 99 29.47 -6.92 8.73
C VAL A 99 29.93 -6.04 9.88
N GLU A 100 29.12 -5.88 10.93
CA GLU A 100 29.50 -5.12 12.13
C GLU A 100 30.73 -5.72 12.83
N VAL A 101 30.76 -7.05 13.01
CA VAL A 101 31.90 -7.77 13.59
C VAL A 101 33.15 -7.62 12.72
N MET A 102 33.01 -7.79 11.40
CA MET A 102 34.12 -7.64 10.47
C MET A 102 34.66 -6.21 10.43
N LEU A 103 33.79 -5.20 10.48
CA LEU A 103 34.19 -3.80 10.57
C LEU A 103 34.96 -3.52 11.86
N LYS A 104 34.53 -4.06 13.00
CA LYS A 104 35.25 -3.93 14.29
C LYS A 104 36.63 -4.61 14.28
N ILE A 105 36.79 -5.69 13.53
CA ILE A 105 38.08 -6.40 13.38
C ILE A 105 38.99 -5.66 12.39
N LEU A 106 38.46 -5.19 11.26
CA LEU A 106 39.22 -4.62 10.15
C LEU A 106 39.63 -3.16 10.40
N LEU A 107 38.79 -2.39 11.10
CA LEU A 107 39.05 -1.02 11.48
C LEU A 107 39.09 -0.94 13.01
N PRO A 108 40.27 -1.07 13.65
CA PRO A 108 40.45 -0.81 15.07
C PRO A 108 40.42 0.71 15.29
N ILE A 109 39.29 1.34 14.98
CA ILE A 109 39.04 2.75 15.21
C ILE A 109 38.45 2.84 16.62
N PRO A 110 39.15 3.48 17.58
CA PRO A 110 38.63 3.63 18.93
C PRO A 110 37.76 4.88 19.01
N TRP A 111 36.47 4.80 18.68
CA TRP A 111 35.51 5.84 19.10
C TRP A 111 34.15 5.26 19.48
N ILE A 112 33.76 5.59 20.72
CA ILE A 112 32.60 5.17 21.55
C ILE A 112 32.79 3.84 22.27
#